data_AF-A0A378JCL5-F1
#
_entry.id   AF-A0A378JCL5-F1
#
_cell.length_a   1.000
_cell.length_b   1.000
_cell.length_c   1.000
_cell.angle_alpha   90.00
_cell.angle_beta   90.00
_cell.angle_gamma   90.00
#
_symmetry.space_group_name_H-M   'P 1'
#
loop_
_entity.id
_entity.type
_entity.pdbx_description
1 polymer ?
#
loop_
_entity_poly.entity_id
_entity_poly.type
_entity_poly.pdbx_seq_one_letter_code
_entity_poly.pdbx_strand_id
1 'polypeptide(L)'
;MVLISQLINKVILLTPFLQIFLSIFSSLTPNINLFNLRENNMYEKTSFDKETVSHYINSIKFFKYQYPKEHWAIDYTKAGTSIAHVNVNAKYNYSIILNPTDCRGYRIIIRYLNDTQSDIASALNRPYTVAEERGLNEVTAMMERVYEHMGLIPQFSQLGNNSQHFDEITRETIIGNEEEPGMLHLHLWGRGDPKHEFIPGVPLRGPEPGLMFDLIAKSKSTPTNQFAIKWDPKELEIALSAIKNELSSYINSEEFIQEFSDSLEVSIDPESYPVPMSTISSHSQR
;
A
#
# COMPACT_ATOMS: atom_id res chain seq x y z
N MET A 1 -69.46 27.27 -34.73
CA MET A 1 -68.73 28.18 -33.82
C MET A 1 -68.68 27.73 -32.35
N VAL A 2 -68.88 26.44 -32.03
CA VAL A 2 -68.84 25.95 -30.62
C VAL A 2 -67.58 25.13 -30.30
N LEU A 3 -66.86 24.62 -31.32
CA LEU A 3 -65.66 23.78 -31.14
C LEU A 3 -64.35 24.56 -30.93
N ILE A 4 -64.26 25.83 -31.38
CA ILE A 4 -63.05 26.66 -31.19
C ILE A 4 -63.04 27.31 -29.79
N SER A 5 -64.20 27.64 -29.23
CA SER A 5 -64.33 28.21 -27.89
C SER A 5 -63.93 27.23 -26.76
N GLN A 6 -64.21 25.94 -26.94
CA GLN A 6 -63.82 24.90 -25.97
C GLN A 6 -62.32 24.56 -26.00
N LEU A 7 -61.63 24.80 -27.11
CA LEU A 7 -60.19 24.56 -27.22
C LEU A 7 -59.37 25.68 -26.54
N ILE A 8 -59.84 26.94 -26.65
CA ILE A 8 -59.17 28.10 -26.05
C ILE A 8 -59.30 28.08 -24.51
N ASN A 9 -60.44 27.67 -23.96
CA ASN A 9 -60.62 27.53 -22.51
C ASN A 9 -59.78 26.41 -21.87
N LYS A 10 -59.43 25.35 -22.61
CA LYS A 10 -58.54 24.29 -22.11
C LYS A 10 -57.06 24.71 -22.07
N VAL A 11 -56.63 25.60 -22.96
CA VAL A 11 -55.25 26.09 -23.00
C VAL A 11 -55.01 27.16 -21.92
N ILE A 12 -55.98 28.04 -21.65
CA ILE A 12 -55.86 29.11 -20.63
C ILE A 12 -55.87 28.56 -19.19
N LEU A 13 -56.50 27.41 -18.94
CA LEU A 13 -56.47 26.72 -17.65
C LEU A 13 -55.24 25.84 -17.44
N LEU A 14 -54.48 25.53 -18.49
CA LEU A 14 -53.26 24.70 -18.38
C LEU A 14 -52.04 25.52 -17.94
N THR A 15 -51.96 26.80 -18.33
CA THR A 15 -50.84 27.69 -18.03
C THR A 15 -50.65 28.00 -16.53
N PRO A 16 -51.69 28.33 -15.74
CA PRO A 16 -51.52 28.57 -14.31
C PRO A 16 -51.27 27.27 -13.52
N PHE A 17 -51.75 26.12 -14.00
CA PHE A 17 -51.46 24.82 -13.37
C PHE A 17 -50.00 24.39 -13.56
N LEU A 18 -49.40 24.67 -14.72
CA LEU A 18 -47.99 24.38 -14.99
C LEU A 18 -47.06 25.30 -14.19
N GLN A 19 -47.42 26.57 -13.98
CA GLN A 19 -46.65 27.50 -13.13
C GLN A 19 -46.71 27.17 -11.64
N ILE A 20 -47.85 26.65 -11.14
CA ILE A 20 -47.96 26.17 -9.75
C ILE A 20 -47.20 24.84 -9.56
N PHE A 21 -47.19 23.95 -10.55
CA PHE A 21 -46.34 22.75 -10.51
C PHE A 21 -44.85 23.10 -10.53
N LEU A 22 -44.43 24.10 -11.33
CA LEU A 22 -43.03 24.56 -11.36
C LEU A 22 -42.61 25.37 -10.11
N SER A 23 -43.54 25.98 -9.38
CA SER A 23 -43.23 26.72 -8.14
C SER A 23 -43.27 25.87 -6.87
N ILE A 24 -44.03 24.77 -6.85
CA ILE A 24 -44.03 23.81 -5.73
C ILE A 24 -42.82 22.85 -5.82
N PHE A 25 -42.41 22.45 -7.03
CA PHE A 25 -41.25 21.57 -7.23
C PHE A 25 -39.89 22.28 -7.32
N SER A 26 -39.84 23.62 -7.33
CA SER A 26 -38.56 24.36 -7.24
C SER A 26 -38.01 24.50 -5.82
N SER A 27 -38.71 23.96 -4.80
CA SER A 27 -38.25 23.92 -3.41
C SER A 27 -37.73 22.54 -2.96
N LEU A 28 -37.68 21.56 -3.86
CA LEU A 28 -37.00 20.29 -3.67
C LEU A 28 -35.80 20.23 -4.62
N THR A 29 -34.86 21.15 -4.45
CA THR A 29 -33.48 20.76 -4.71
C THR A 29 -33.19 19.65 -3.69
N PRO A 30 -32.81 18.43 -4.11
CA PRO A 30 -32.10 17.59 -3.18
C PRO A 30 -30.92 18.45 -2.78
N ASN A 31 -30.74 18.64 -1.48
CA ASN A 31 -29.50 19.15 -0.94
C ASN A 31 -28.46 18.06 -1.27
N ILE A 32 -28.03 18.01 -2.53
CA ILE A 32 -26.94 17.17 -2.99
C ILE A 32 -25.75 17.82 -2.32
N ASN A 33 -25.49 17.33 -1.12
CA ASN A 33 -24.34 17.69 -0.32
C ASN A 33 -23.16 17.63 -1.29
N LEU A 34 -22.53 18.77 -1.58
CA LEU A 34 -21.37 18.81 -2.48
C LEU A 34 -20.27 17.85 -1.97
N PHE A 35 -20.29 17.58 -0.66
CA PHE A 35 -19.55 16.51 0.03
C PHE A 35 -19.85 15.11 -0.51
N ASN A 36 -21.13 14.72 -0.70
CA ASN A 36 -21.52 13.40 -1.20
C ASN A 36 -21.15 13.19 -2.68
N LEU A 37 -21.14 14.26 -3.49
CA LEU A 37 -20.68 14.18 -4.89
C LEU A 37 -19.16 14.00 -4.99
N ARG A 38 -18.40 14.61 -4.06
CA ARG A 38 -16.94 14.46 -4.00
C ARG A 38 -16.57 13.05 -3.53
N GLU A 39 -17.24 12.53 -2.50
CA GLU A 39 -17.05 11.15 -2.04
C GLU A 39 -17.35 10.12 -3.12
N ASN A 40 -18.44 10.26 -3.88
CA ASN A 40 -18.77 9.30 -4.95
C ASN A 40 -17.75 9.28 -6.11
N ASN A 41 -17.02 10.38 -6.33
CA ASN A 41 -15.96 10.43 -7.34
C ASN A 41 -14.60 9.93 -6.82
N MET A 42 -14.47 9.74 -5.52
CA MET A 42 -13.21 9.34 -4.86
C MET A 42 -13.08 7.82 -4.66
N TYR A 43 -13.99 6.99 -5.16
CA TYR A 43 -13.88 5.53 -5.00
C TYR A 43 -14.25 4.71 -6.24
N GLU A 44 -13.64 3.53 -6.38
CA GLU A 44 -14.14 2.44 -7.24
C GLU A 44 -14.69 1.31 -6.37
N LYS A 45 -15.87 0.77 -6.70
CA LYS A 45 -16.57 -0.24 -5.90
C LYS A 45 -16.55 -1.59 -6.61
N THR A 46 -16.12 -2.63 -5.91
CA THR A 46 -16.29 -4.02 -6.34
C THR A 46 -17.45 -4.64 -5.53
N SER A 47 -18.50 -5.11 -6.20
CA SER A 47 -19.62 -5.81 -5.56
C SER A 47 -19.37 -7.31 -5.53
N PHE A 48 -19.67 -7.96 -4.40
CA PHE A 48 -19.66 -9.42 -4.29
C PHE A 48 -21.00 -10.01 -4.76
N ASP A 49 -20.98 -11.20 -5.35
CA ASP A 49 -22.17 -11.91 -5.82
C ASP A 49 -23.16 -12.17 -4.68
N LYS A 50 -24.45 -11.94 -4.96
CA LYS A 50 -25.54 -11.90 -3.98
C LYS A 50 -25.88 -13.24 -3.31
N GLU A 51 -25.30 -14.35 -3.74
CA GLU A 51 -25.74 -15.69 -3.30
C GLU A 51 -25.05 -16.20 -2.02
N THR A 52 -24.07 -15.47 -1.46
CA THR A 52 -23.38 -15.89 -0.22
C THR A 52 -23.09 -14.70 0.72
N VAL A 53 -24.05 -13.80 0.91
CA VAL A 53 -23.87 -12.67 1.84
C VAL A 53 -24.05 -13.12 3.29
N SER A 54 -22.92 -13.39 3.94
CA SER A 54 -22.77 -13.17 5.37
C SER A 54 -22.99 -11.68 5.68
N HIS A 55 -23.92 -11.38 6.59
CA HIS A 55 -24.54 -10.06 6.84
C HIS A 55 -23.63 -8.91 7.35
N TYR A 56 -22.30 -8.97 7.22
CA TYR A 56 -21.41 -8.06 7.98
C TYR A 56 -20.53 -7.08 7.19
N ILE A 57 -20.35 -7.24 5.87
CA ILE A 57 -19.56 -6.31 5.03
C ILE A 57 -20.37 -5.93 3.79
N ASN A 58 -20.59 -4.62 3.57
CA ASN A 58 -21.38 -4.15 2.43
C ASN A 58 -20.57 -4.12 1.12
N SER A 59 -19.29 -3.75 1.16
CA SER A 59 -18.34 -3.81 0.03
C SER A 59 -16.92 -3.37 0.41
N ILE A 60 -15.95 -3.68 -0.45
CA ILE A 60 -14.60 -3.08 -0.46
C ILE A 60 -14.59 -1.95 -1.50
N LYS A 61 -14.01 -0.80 -1.12
CA LYS A 61 -13.81 0.38 -1.98
C LYS A 61 -12.33 0.72 -2.09
N PHE A 62 -11.92 1.16 -3.27
CA PHE A 62 -10.57 1.62 -3.53
C PHE A 62 -10.52 3.13 -3.70
N PHE A 63 -9.61 3.79 -2.97
CA PHE A 63 -9.46 5.24 -2.96
C PHE A 63 -8.91 5.76 -4.30
N LYS A 64 -9.65 6.66 -4.94
CA LYS A 64 -9.25 7.34 -6.17
C LYS A 64 -8.53 8.62 -5.79
N TYR A 65 -7.21 8.60 -5.91
CA TYR A 65 -6.36 9.75 -5.64
C TYR A 65 -5.16 9.72 -6.57
N GLN A 66 -4.83 10.88 -7.15
CA GLN A 66 -3.64 11.03 -7.98
C GLN A 66 -2.47 11.44 -7.08
N TYR A 67 -1.66 10.48 -6.67
CA TYR A 67 -0.46 10.79 -5.88
C TYR A 67 0.55 11.60 -6.70
N PRO A 68 1.20 12.62 -6.11
CA PRO A 68 2.29 13.36 -6.75
C PRO A 68 3.45 12.44 -7.14
N LYS A 69 4.20 12.77 -8.21
CA LYS A 69 5.33 11.93 -8.67
C LYS A 69 6.43 11.81 -7.62
N GLU A 70 6.59 12.83 -6.79
CA GLU A 70 7.53 12.93 -5.67
C GLU A 70 7.04 12.25 -4.39
N HIS A 71 5.81 11.70 -4.40
CA HIS A 71 5.28 10.94 -3.28
C HIS A 71 6.14 9.69 -3.06
N TRP A 72 6.43 9.36 -1.79
CA TRP A 72 7.34 8.27 -1.43
C TRP A 72 6.90 6.89 -1.95
N ALA A 73 5.60 6.71 -2.20
CA ALA A 73 5.09 5.49 -2.83
C ALA A 73 5.40 5.40 -4.33
N ILE A 74 5.69 6.51 -5.02
CA ILE A 74 6.09 6.49 -6.44
C ILE A 74 7.61 6.58 -6.54
N ASP A 75 8.21 7.57 -5.88
CA ASP A 75 9.67 7.74 -5.76
C ASP A 75 10.21 7.01 -4.51
N TYR A 76 10.20 5.68 -4.57
CA TYR A 76 10.50 4.82 -3.43
C TYR A 76 11.98 4.83 -3.03
N THR A 77 12.88 5.17 -3.94
CA THR A 77 14.34 5.19 -3.69
C THR A 77 14.77 6.44 -2.93
N LYS A 78 13.94 7.48 -2.87
CA LYS A 78 14.19 8.75 -2.16
C LYS A 78 14.54 8.59 -0.68
N ALA A 79 14.07 7.51 -0.05
CA ALA A 79 14.41 7.21 1.34
C ALA A 79 15.88 6.79 1.54
N GLY A 80 16.61 6.49 0.46
CA GLY A 80 18.01 6.05 0.53
C GLY A 80 18.18 4.66 1.13
N THR A 81 17.16 3.81 1.04
CA THR A 81 17.14 2.46 1.64
C THR A 81 17.02 1.34 0.60
N SER A 82 17.25 1.64 -0.67
CA SER A 82 17.07 0.69 -1.77
C SER A 82 18.15 -0.39 -1.80
N ILE A 83 17.72 -1.65 -1.88
CA ILE A 83 18.61 -2.82 -1.97
C ILE A 83 18.69 -3.29 -3.43
N ALA A 84 17.54 -3.62 -4.03
CA ALA A 84 17.48 -4.20 -5.36
C ALA A 84 16.12 -3.99 -6.03
N HIS A 85 16.14 -4.05 -7.36
CA HIS A 85 14.99 -4.24 -8.23
C HIS A 85 14.96 -5.69 -8.72
N VAL A 86 13.77 -6.31 -8.69
CA VAL A 86 13.58 -7.68 -9.18
C VAL A 86 12.50 -7.70 -10.25
N ASN A 87 12.80 -8.28 -11.41
CA ASN A 87 11.83 -8.55 -12.44
C ASN A 87 11.48 -10.05 -12.44
N VAL A 88 10.20 -10.35 -12.24
CA VAL A 88 9.66 -11.70 -12.22
C VAL A 88 9.03 -12.01 -13.58
N ASN A 89 9.46 -13.10 -14.21
CA ASN A 89 8.96 -13.61 -15.49
C ASN A 89 8.96 -12.55 -16.61
N ALA A 90 9.99 -11.71 -16.67
CA ALA A 90 10.15 -10.61 -17.64
C ALA A 90 8.96 -9.60 -17.65
N LYS A 91 8.14 -9.57 -16.60
CA LYS A 91 6.84 -8.89 -16.63
C LYS A 91 6.54 -8.08 -15.38
N TYR A 92 6.77 -8.61 -14.19
CA TYR A 92 6.33 -7.97 -12.95
C TYR A 92 7.53 -7.42 -12.20
N ASN A 93 7.52 -6.13 -11.90
CA ASN A 93 8.62 -5.46 -11.23
C ASN A 93 8.35 -5.33 -9.73
N TYR A 94 9.37 -5.61 -8.93
CA TYR A 94 9.34 -5.50 -7.48
C TYR A 94 10.56 -4.72 -7.00
N SER A 95 10.39 -4.00 -5.90
CA SER A 95 11.48 -3.35 -5.15
C SER A 95 11.71 -4.06 -3.84
N ILE A 96 12.97 -4.07 -3.42
CA ILE A 96 13.41 -4.53 -2.11
C ILE A 96 14.12 -3.35 -1.45
N ILE A 97 13.60 -2.88 -0.33
CA ILE A 97 14.19 -1.77 0.43
C ILE A 97 14.31 -2.15 1.91
N LEU A 98 15.32 -1.66 2.61
CA LEU A 98 15.26 -1.59 4.07
C LEU A 98 14.11 -0.67 4.47
N ASN A 99 13.37 -1.05 5.50
CA ASN A 99 12.28 -0.24 6.02
C ASN A 99 12.85 1.07 6.57
N PRO A 100 12.45 2.23 6.03
CA PRO A 100 13.11 3.50 6.38
C PRO A 100 12.77 3.99 7.80
N THR A 101 11.73 3.44 8.43
CA THR A 101 11.24 3.93 9.73
C THR A 101 11.46 2.95 10.88
N ASP A 102 11.89 1.72 10.62
CA ASP A 102 12.14 0.70 11.64
C ASP A 102 13.33 -0.21 11.29
N CYS A 103 14.42 -0.11 12.05
CA CYS A 103 15.63 -0.89 11.86
C CYS A 103 15.61 -2.27 12.55
N ARG A 104 14.60 -2.53 13.40
CA ARG A 104 14.51 -3.77 14.16
C ARG A 104 14.39 -4.98 13.23
N GLY A 105 15.13 -6.05 13.52
CA GLY A 105 15.15 -7.26 12.71
C GLY A 105 15.68 -7.05 11.29
N TYR A 106 16.40 -5.94 11.05
CA TYR A 106 16.82 -5.49 9.71
C TYR A 106 15.68 -5.41 8.69
N ARG A 107 14.47 -5.12 9.16
CA ARG A 107 13.22 -5.25 8.41
C ARG A 107 13.33 -4.67 6.99
N ILE A 108 12.99 -5.47 5.99
CA ILE A 108 12.81 -5.03 4.61
C ILE A 108 11.33 -4.89 4.27
N ILE A 109 11.06 -4.11 3.22
CA ILE A 109 9.79 -4.11 2.50
C ILE A 109 10.07 -4.68 1.11
N ILE A 110 9.32 -5.71 0.75
CA ILE A 110 9.25 -6.21 -0.62
C ILE A 110 7.94 -5.70 -1.20
N ARG A 111 7.99 -5.00 -2.33
CA ARG A 111 6.84 -4.29 -2.88
C ARG A 111 6.74 -4.49 -4.38
N TYR A 112 5.55 -4.83 -4.85
CA TYR A 112 5.18 -4.75 -6.26
C TYR A 112 5.11 -3.30 -6.74
N LEU A 113 5.81 -3.01 -7.84
CA LEU A 113 5.88 -1.69 -8.43
C LEU A 113 4.84 -1.54 -9.55
N ASN A 114 4.92 -2.39 -10.57
CA ASN A 114 4.14 -2.32 -11.80
C ASN A 114 4.44 -3.56 -12.68
N ASP A 115 3.64 -3.75 -13.72
CA ASP A 115 4.08 -4.54 -14.86
C ASP A 115 4.98 -3.71 -15.79
N THR A 116 5.68 -4.37 -16.71
CA THR A 116 6.62 -3.71 -17.64
C THR A 116 5.96 -2.74 -18.63
N GLN A 117 4.63 -2.70 -18.72
CA GLN A 117 3.89 -1.86 -19.68
C GLN A 117 3.12 -0.71 -19.00
N SER A 118 3.17 -0.63 -17.67
CA SER A 118 2.39 0.33 -16.88
C SER A 118 3.30 1.18 -15.99
N ASP A 119 2.79 2.28 -15.43
CA ASP A 119 3.51 3.06 -14.44
C ASP A 119 3.25 2.55 -13.00
N ILE A 120 4.06 2.98 -12.03
CA ILE A 120 3.88 2.60 -10.63
C ILE A 120 2.52 3.05 -10.07
N ALA A 121 2.02 4.20 -10.52
CA ALA A 121 0.76 4.76 -10.03
C ALA A 121 -0.43 3.86 -10.37
N SER A 122 -0.42 3.18 -11.52
CA SER A 122 -1.46 2.22 -11.93
C SER A 122 -1.57 0.97 -11.05
N ALA A 123 -0.54 0.67 -10.23
CA ALA A 123 -0.56 -0.44 -9.29
C ALA A 123 -1.09 -0.07 -7.90
N LEU A 124 -1.45 1.20 -7.68
CA LEU A 124 -1.97 1.69 -6.40
C LEU A 124 -3.50 1.55 -6.34
N ASN A 125 -4.02 1.31 -5.14
CA ASN A 125 -5.46 1.34 -4.84
C ASN A 125 -6.31 0.53 -5.83
N ARG A 126 -5.92 -0.73 -6.07
CA ARG A 126 -6.72 -1.66 -6.88
C ARG A 126 -6.56 -3.10 -6.40
N PRO A 127 -7.43 -4.03 -6.85
CA PRO A 127 -7.18 -5.45 -6.67
C PRO A 127 -5.89 -5.88 -7.38
N TYR A 128 -5.20 -6.85 -6.79
CA TYR A 128 -4.04 -7.49 -7.38
C TYR A 128 -4.43 -8.85 -7.98
N THR A 129 -3.76 -9.22 -9.06
CA THR A 129 -3.94 -10.51 -9.69
C THR A 129 -3.14 -11.58 -8.95
N VAL A 130 -3.56 -12.84 -9.06
CA VAL A 130 -2.83 -13.98 -8.49
C VAL A 130 -1.37 -14.05 -8.98
N ALA A 131 -1.10 -13.60 -10.21
CA ALA A 131 0.26 -13.57 -10.74
C ALA A 131 1.14 -12.51 -10.06
N GLU A 132 0.58 -11.33 -9.73
CA GLU A 132 1.27 -10.28 -8.96
C GLU A 132 1.54 -10.75 -7.53
N GLU A 133 0.59 -11.44 -6.88
CA GLU A 133 0.78 -11.99 -5.54
C GLU A 133 1.81 -13.14 -5.51
N ARG A 134 1.79 -14.02 -6.52
CA ARG A 134 2.78 -15.10 -6.64
C ARG A 134 4.18 -14.54 -6.83
N GLY A 135 4.36 -13.53 -7.68
CA GLY A 135 5.67 -12.90 -7.85
C GLY A 135 6.17 -12.24 -6.57
N LEU A 136 5.30 -11.58 -5.79
CA LEU A 136 5.69 -11.03 -4.49
C LEU A 136 6.23 -12.13 -3.54
N ASN A 137 5.53 -13.26 -3.49
CA ASN A 137 5.91 -14.39 -2.63
C ASN A 137 7.19 -15.07 -3.10
N GLU A 138 7.45 -15.14 -4.41
CA GLU A 138 8.66 -15.70 -4.99
C GLU A 138 9.90 -14.84 -4.66
N VAL A 139 9.78 -13.51 -4.79
CA VAL A 139 10.83 -12.57 -4.34
C VAL A 139 11.05 -12.67 -2.83
N THR A 140 10.00 -12.97 -2.07
CA THR A 140 10.10 -13.19 -0.62
C THR A 140 10.87 -14.46 -0.29
N ALA A 141 10.56 -15.57 -0.96
CA ALA A 141 11.27 -16.84 -0.78
C ALA A 141 12.78 -16.68 -1.06
N MET A 142 13.15 -15.94 -2.10
CA MET A 142 14.55 -15.57 -2.38
C MET A 142 15.17 -14.80 -1.21
N MET A 143 14.48 -13.78 -0.69
CA MET A 143 15.01 -12.98 0.42
C MET A 143 15.04 -13.73 1.75
N GLU A 144 14.21 -14.73 1.98
CA GLU A 144 14.32 -15.60 3.15
C GLU A 144 15.67 -16.32 3.19
N ARG A 145 16.18 -16.79 2.05
CA ARG A 145 17.51 -17.44 1.94
C ARG A 145 18.63 -16.49 2.37
N VAL A 146 18.54 -15.21 1.97
CA VAL A 146 19.49 -14.17 2.40
C VAL A 146 19.51 -14.03 3.92
N TYR A 147 18.35 -14.00 4.59
CA TYR A 147 18.28 -13.94 6.05
C TYR A 147 18.83 -15.21 6.72
N GLU A 148 18.55 -16.38 6.15
CA GLU A 148 19.08 -17.65 6.66
C GLU A 148 20.61 -17.71 6.56
N HIS A 149 21.21 -17.22 5.46
CA HIS A 149 22.66 -17.15 5.30
C HIS A 149 23.32 -16.21 6.30
N MET A 150 22.62 -15.14 6.70
CA MET A 150 23.03 -14.25 7.79
C MET A 150 22.88 -14.88 9.19
N GLY A 151 22.39 -16.12 9.28
CA GLY A 151 22.16 -16.83 10.55
C GLY A 151 20.90 -16.39 11.31
N LEU A 152 19.94 -15.77 10.61
CA LEU A 152 18.69 -15.28 11.19
C LEU A 152 17.54 -16.27 10.93
N ILE A 153 16.52 -16.23 11.79
CA ILE A 153 15.24 -16.90 11.55
C ILE A 153 14.34 -15.92 10.78
N PRO A 154 14.06 -16.13 9.48
CA PRO A 154 13.19 -15.24 8.72
C PRO A 154 11.75 -15.32 9.22
N GLN A 155 11.09 -14.18 9.28
CA GLN A 155 9.65 -14.06 9.49
C GLN A 155 9.12 -12.99 8.54
N PHE A 156 7.98 -13.25 7.92
CA PHE A 156 7.34 -12.26 7.06
C PHE A 156 5.84 -12.15 7.33
N SER A 157 5.25 -11.04 6.89
CA SER A 157 3.81 -10.82 6.91
C SER A 157 3.41 -9.87 5.80
N GLN A 158 2.46 -10.32 4.97
CA GLN A 158 1.72 -9.45 4.06
C GLN A 158 0.54 -8.86 4.84
N LEU A 159 0.63 -7.56 5.11
CA LEU A 159 -0.41 -6.78 5.78
C LEU A 159 -0.84 -5.63 4.86
N GLY A 160 -1.70 -4.75 5.34
CA GLY A 160 -2.03 -3.50 4.66
C GLY A 160 -2.65 -2.46 5.58
N ASN A 161 -2.58 -2.68 6.89
CA ASN A 161 -3.40 -2.00 7.90
C ASN A 161 -3.28 -0.46 7.84
N ASN A 162 -2.10 0.06 7.52
CA ASN A 162 -1.84 1.51 7.49
C ASN A 162 -2.45 2.21 6.27
N SER A 163 -2.86 1.44 5.27
CA SER A 163 -3.60 1.89 4.08
C SER A 163 -5.06 1.44 4.10
N GLN A 164 -5.53 0.77 5.16
CA GLN A 164 -6.87 0.20 5.25
C GLN A 164 -7.66 0.88 6.36
N HIS A 165 -8.91 1.23 6.06
CA HIS A 165 -9.83 1.82 7.02
C HIS A 165 -11.20 1.14 6.92
N PHE A 166 -11.90 1.05 8.04
CA PHE A 166 -13.27 0.55 8.09
C PHE A 166 -14.20 1.67 8.55
N ASP A 167 -15.16 2.02 7.71
CA ASP A 167 -16.21 2.97 8.04
C ASP A 167 -17.36 2.22 8.74
N GLU A 168 -17.53 2.47 10.04
CA GLU A 168 -18.56 1.82 10.86
C GLU A 168 -19.98 2.21 10.45
N ILE A 169 -20.19 3.41 9.89
CA ILE A 169 -21.50 3.93 9.50
C ILE A 169 -21.96 3.25 8.22
N THR A 170 -21.11 3.25 7.18
CA THR A 170 -21.44 2.65 5.88
C THR A 170 -21.19 1.15 5.83
N ARG A 171 -20.43 0.61 6.79
CA ARG A 171 -19.97 -0.79 6.87
C ARG A 171 -19.13 -1.18 5.65
N GLU A 172 -18.32 -0.24 5.16
CA GLU A 172 -17.44 -0.40 4.01
C GLU A 172 -15.97 -0.41 4.44
N THR A 173 -15.17 -1.27 3.80
CA THR A 173 -13.71 -1.23 3.94
C THR A 173 -13.13 -0.42 2.80
N ILE A 174 -12.30 0.56 3.14
CA ILE A 174 -11.62 1.45 2.20
C ILE A 174 -10.14 1.07 2.14
N ILE A 175 -9.61 0.93 0.93
CA ILE A 175 -8.20 0.67 0.64
C ILE A 175 -7.59 1.91 -0.03
N GLY A 176 -6.52 2.42 0.58
CA GLY A 176 -5.85 3.66 0.23
C GLY A 176 -6.41 4.87 0.99
N ASN A 177 -5.56 5.86 1.20
CA ASN A 177 -5.92 7.18 1.71
C ASN A 177 -4.98 8.26 1.12
N GLU A 178 -5.16 9.53 1.48
CA GLU A 178 -4.36 10.64 0.91
C GLU A 178 -2.85 10.54 1.22
N GLU A 179 -2.47 9.94 2.35
CA GLU A 179 -1.08 9.84 2.82
C GLU A 179 -0.38 8.55 2.37
N GLU A 180 -1.13 7.45 2.27
CA GLU A 180 -0.60 6.11 2.06
C GLU A 180 -1.53 5.31 1.12
N PRO A 181 -1.11 5.05 -0.12
CA PRO A 181 -1.88 4.18 -1.02
C PRO A 181 -1.88 2.73 -0.53
N GLY A 182 -2.93 2.01 -0.87
CA GLY A 182 -2.92 0.55 -0.89
C GLY A 182 -1.91 0.06 -1.93
N MET A 183 -0.93 -0.72 -1.47
CA MET A 183 0.13 -1.31 -2.26
C MET A 183 0.24 -2.79 -1.97
N LEU A 184 0.51 -3.61 -2.98
CA LEU A 184 0.91 -5.00 -2.79
C LEU A 184 2.36 -5.03 -2.28
N HIS A 185 2.51 -5.28 -0.99
CA HIS A 185 3.80 -5.35 -0.34
C HIS A 185 3.72 -6.24 0.89
N LEU A 186 4.89 -6.64 1.37
CA LEU A 186 5.03 -7.35 2.63
C LEU A 186 6.28 -6.90 3.37
N HIS A 187 6.31 -7.25 4.65
CA HIS A 187 7.47 -7.07 5.50
C HIS A 187 8.15 -8.42 5.72
N LEU A 188 9.48 -8.44 5.60
CA LEU A 188 10.34 -9.57 6.00
C LEU A 188 11.36 -9.03 7.02
N TRP A 189 11.62 -9.79 8.07
CA TRP A 189 12.60 -9.45 9.11
C TRP A 189 13.23 -10.72 9.70
N GLY A 190 14.37 -10.54 10.37
CA GLY A 190 15.09 -11.61 11.04
C GLY A 190 14.81 -11.65 12.54
N ARG A 191 14.86 -12.86 13.11
CA ARG A 191 14.86 -13.11 14.56
C ARG A 191 16.13 -13.84 14.97
N GLY A 192 16.60 -13.53 16.17
CA GLY A 192 17.84 -14.02 16.77
C GLY A 192 18.05 -13.32 18.13
N ASP A 193 19.26 -13.36 18.67
CA ASP A 193 19.60 -12.55 19.86
C ASP A 193 19.50 -11.05 19.51
N PRO A 194 18.58 -10.27 20.14
CA PRO A 194 18.41 -8.85 19.83
C PRO A 194 19.64 -7.98 20.05
N LYS A 195 20.58 -8.42 20.91
CA LYS A 195 21.82 -7.68 21.21
C LYS A 195 22.97 -8.12 20.32
N HIS A 196 22.85 -9.23 19.61
CA HIS A 196 23.89 -9.71 18.72
C HIS A 196 23.94 -8.88 17.44
N GLU A 197 25.16 -8.68 16.97
CA GLU A 197 25.48 -8.00 15.72
C GLU A 197 25.70 -9.03 14.62
N PHE A 198 24.59 -9.58 14.09
CA PHE A 198 24.65 -10.47 12.91
C PHE A 198 25.22 -9.73 11.70
N ILE A 199 24.97 -8.41 11.62
CA ILE A 199 25.74 -7.47 10.82
C ILE A 199 26.69 -6.73 11.78
N PRO A 200 28.02 -6.84 11.63
CA PRO A 200 28.97 -6.15 12.50
C PRO A 200 28.71 -4.64 12.60
N GLY A 201 28.58 -4.12 13.82
CA GLY A 201 28.26 -2.71 14.09
C GLY A 201 26.78 -2.34 14.00
N VAL A 202 25.87 -3.29 13.78
CA VAL A 202 24.42 -3.07 13.78
C VAL A 202 23.72 -4.15 14.61
N PRO A 203 23.22 -3.85 15.83
CA PRO A 203 22.50 -4.85 16.61
C PRO A 203 21.15 -5.20 15.96
N LEU A 204 20.74 -6.47 16.04
CA LEU A 204 19.50 -6.97 15.45
C LEU A 204 18.24 -6.26 16.01
N ARG A 205 18.24 -5.98 17.31
CA ARG A 205 17.09 -5.44 18.06
C ARG A 205 15.85 -6.34 17.92
N GLY A 206 14.67 -5.76 18.17
CA GLY A 206 13.42 -6.52 18.25
C GLY A 206 13.27 -7.28 19.57
N PRO A 207 12.14 -7.95 19.79
CA PRO A 207 11.92 -8.76 20.98
C PRO A 207 12.68 -10.10 20.88
N GLU A 208 13.03 -10.67 22.02
CA GLU A 208 13.66 -11.99 22.12
C GLU A 208 12.84 -13.06 21.37
N PRO A 209 13.48 -14.07 20.75
CA PRO A 209 12.78 -15.17 20.09
C PRO A 209 11.77 -15.85 21.03
N GLY A 210 10.63 -16.26 20.47
CA GLY A 210 9.48 -16.75 21.23
C GLY A 210 8.41 -15.68 21.52
N LEU A 211 8.78 -14.40 21.51
CA LEU A 211 7.81 -13.29 21.57
C LEU A 211 7.36 -12.84 20.18
N MET A 212 6.13 -12.35 20.09
CA MET A 212 5.58 -11.77 18.86
C MET A 212 6.27 -10.44 18.53
N PHE A 213 6.66 -10.27 17.27
CA PHE A 213 7.21 -9.01 16.76
C PHE A 213 6.07 -8.09 16.32
N ASP A 214 5.94 -6.92 16.93
CA ASP A 214 4.91 -5.92 16.53
C ASP A 214 5.45 -5.04 15.40
N LEU A 215 4.83 -5.15 14.22
CA LEU A 215 5.17 -4.37 13.01
C LEU A 215 4.62 -2.94 13.02
N ILE A 216 3.86 -2.57 14.05
CA ILE A 216 3.29 -1.25 14.30
C ILE A 216 2.19 -0.87 13.28
N ALA A 217 0.94 -1.11 13.65
CA ALA A 217 -0.21 -0.45 13.01
C ALA A 217 -0.32 1.01 13.49
N LYS A 218 -0.65 1.93 12.57
CA LYS A 218 -0.95 3.35 12.89
C LYS A 218 -2.23 3.46 13.74
N SER A 219 -3.25 2.67 13.41
CA SER A 219 -4.48 2.56 14.18
C SER A 219 -4.31 1.55 15.32
N LYS A 220 -4.41 2.03 16.57
CA LYS A 220 -4.34 1.19 17.77
C LYS A 220 -5.49 1.54 18.72
N SER A 221 -6.23 0.53 19.16
CA SER A 221 -7.25 0.69 20.21
C SER A 221 -6.65 0.77 21.61
N THR A 222 -5.46 0.20 21.80
CA THR A 222 -4.72 0.20 23.06
C THR A 222 -3.22 0.43 22.80
N PRO A 223 -2.50 1.13 23.69
CA PRO A 223 -1.06 1.29 23.56
C PRO A 223 -0.33 -0.05 23.60
N THR A 224 0.74 -0.21 22.80
CA THR A 224 1.63 -1.37 22.84
C THR A 224 3.02 -0.97 23.35
N ASN A 225 3.74 -1.91 23.95
CA ASN A 225 5.07 -1.67 24.52
C ASN A 225 6.19 -1.65 23.47
N GLN A 226 5.90 -2.11 22.25
CA GLN A 226 6.85 -2.10 21.13
C GLN A 226 6.61 -0.86 20.26
N PHE A 227 7.70 -0.28 19.77
CA PHE A 227 7.71 0.88 18.89
C PHE A 227 8.79 0.73 17.82
N ALA A 228 8.60 1.40 16.68
CA ALA A 228 9.58 1.42 15.61
C ALA A 228 10.84 2.18 16.07
N ILE A 229 12.02 1.66 15.73
CA ILE A 229 13.31 2.29 16.05
C ILE A 229 13.89 2.83 14.75
N LYS A 230 14.12 4.15 14.68
CA LYS A 230 14.72 4.76 13.49
C LYS A 230 16.14 4.27 13.28
N TRP A 231 16.55 4.22 12.02
CA TRP A 231 17.94 4.00 11.65
C TRP A 231 18.85 5.11 12.18
N ASP A 232 19.96 4.71 12.81
CA ASP A 232 21.15 5.56 12.83
C ASP A 232 21.73 5.60 11.40
N PRO A 233 22.15 6.77 10.88
CA PRO A 233 22.63 6.87 9.49
C PRO A 233 23.82 5.95 9.17
N LYS A 234 24.74 5.76 10.13
CA LYS A 234 25.90 4.89 9.94
C LYS A 234 25.49 3.43 9.98
N GLU A 235 24.60 3.06 10.89
CA GLU A 235 24.04 1.70 10.92
C GLU A 235 23.30 1.35 9.63
N LEU A 236 22.55 2.31 9.05
CA LEU A 236 21.84 2.10 7.79
C LEU A 236 22.81 1.80 6.64
N GLU A 237 23.88 2.58 6.51
CA GLU A 237 24.91 2.38 5.48
C GLU A 237 25.53 0.98 5.59
N ILE A 238 25.91 0.58 6.82
CA ILE A 238 26.48 -0.74 7.09
C ILE A 238 25.47 -1.84 6.75
N ALA A 239 24.21 -1.70 7.17
CA ALA A 239 23.17 -2.69 6.92
C ALA A 239 22.84 -2.84 5.43
N LEU A 240 22.75 -1.72 4.68
CA LEU A 240 22.55 -1.74 3.23
C LEU A 240 23.69 -2.48 2.53
N SER A 241 24.94 -2.15 2.86
CA SER A 241 26.11 -2.78 2.26
C SER A 241 26.13 -4.28 2.55
N ALA A 242 25.91 -4.67 3.81
CA ALA A 242 25.90 -6.08 4.21
C ALA A 242 24.81 -6.89 3.49
N ILE A 243 23.56 -6.40 3.45
CA ILE A 243 22.45 -7.12 2.80
C ILE A 243 22.65 -7.18 1.28
N LYS A 244 23.15 -6.11 0.65
CA LYS A 244 23.49 -6.12 -0.79
C LYS A 244 24.59 -7.14 -1.10
N ASN A 245 25.62 -7.21 -0.26
CA ASN A 245 26.70 -8.18 -0.44
C ASN A 245 26.20 -9.61 -0.27
N GLU A 246 25.35 -9.88 0.72
CA GLU A 246 24.77 -11.21 0.93
C GLU A 246 23.84 -11.61 -0.21
N LEU A 247 22.96 -10.71 -0.67
CA LEU A 247 22.12 -10.93 -1.84
C LEU A 247 22.99 -11.18 -3.09
N SER A 248 24.05 -10.39 -3.30
CA SER A 248 24.98 -10.58 -4.42
C SER A 248 25.67 -11.94 -4.39
N SER A 249 26.09 -12.38 -3.21
CA SER A 249 26.65 -13.72 -3.02
C SER A 249 25.62 -14.80 -3.36
N TYR A 250 24.39 -14.65 -2.85
CA TYR A 250 23.32 -15.62 -3.05
C TYR A 250 22.89 -15.76 -4.52
N ILE A 251 22.67 -14.66 -5.25
CA ILE A 251 22.24 -14.73 -6.66
C ILE A 251 23.28 -15.35 -7.60
N ASN A 252 24.54 -15.43 -7.17
CA ASN A 252 25.62 -16.09 -7.90
C ASN A 252 25.85 -17.55 -7.45
N SER A 253 25.06 -18.05 -6.51
CA SER A 253 25.17 -19.41 -5.97
C SER A 253 24.46 -20.46 -6.85
N GLU A 254 24.88 -21.72 -6.73
CA GLU A 254 24.21 -22.84 -7.40
C GLU A 254 22.76 -23.02 -6.93
N GLU A 255 22.47 -22.73 -5.67
CA GLU A 255 21.13 -22.81 -5.09
C GLU A 255 20.17 -21.84 -5.80
N PHE A 256 20.57 -20.58 -5.97
CA PHE A 256 19.76 -19.60 -6.69
C PHE A 256 19.54 -20.01 -8.15
N ILE A 257 20.58 -20.49 -8.82
CA ILE A 257 20.50 -20.92 -10.23
C ILE A 257 19.52 -22.08 -10.38
N GLN A 258 19.51 -23.02 -9.45
CA GLN A 258 18.61 -24.18 -9.54
C GLN A 258 17.15 -23.82 -9.26
N GLU A 259 16.90 -22.90 -8.34
CA GLU A 259 15.54 -22.62 -7.86
C GLU A 259 14.87 -21.42 -8.57
N PHE A 260 15.63 -20.40 -8.96
CA PHE A 260 15.06 -19.09 -9.31
C PHE A 260 15.56 -18.46 -10.62
N SER A 261 16.67 -18.91 -11.23
CA SER A 261 17.25 -18.17 -12.37
C SER A 261 16.37 -18.11 -13.62
N ASP A 262 15.42 -19.03 -13.75
CA ASP A 262 14.48 -19.05 -14.88
C ASP A 262 13.36 -18.00 -14.73
N SER A 263 13.07 -17.56 -13.50
CA SER A 263 11.93 -16.70 -13.17
C SER A 263 12.33 -15.32 -12.64
N LEU A 264 13.48 -15.18 -11.97
CA LEU A 264 13.93 -13.96 -11.32
C LEU A 264 15.14 -13.33 -12.01
N GLU A 265 14.98 -12.09 -12.48
CA GLU A 265 16.08 -11.21 -12.86
C GLU A 265 16.30 -10.16 -11.76
N VAL A 266 17.47 -10.18 -11.11
CA VAL A 266 17.79 -9.34 -9.96
C VAL A 266 18.84 -8.30 -10.32
N SER A 267 18.53 -7.02 -10.09
CA SER A 267 19.46 -5.90 -10.24
C SER A 267 19.68 -5.23 -8.89
N ILE A 268 20.89 -5.33 -8.34
CA ILE A 268 21.26 -4.67 -7.09
C ILE A 268 21.43 -3.17 -7.34
N ASP A 269 20.77 -2.36 -6.52
CA ASP A 269 20.82 -0.91 -6.67
C ASP A 269 22.19 -0.36 -6.24
N PRO A 270 22.74 0.64 -6.96
CA PRO A 270 23.98 1.29 -6.55
C PRO A 270 23.84 1.94 -5.17
N GLU A 271 24.97 2.15 -4.49
CA GLU A 271 24.98 2.93 -3.25
C GLU A 271 24.56 4.38 -3.56
N SER A 272 23.37 4.77 -3.10
CA SER A 272 22.95 6.17 -3.08
C SER A 272 23.17 6.71 -1.67
N TYR A 273 24.05 7.72 -1.55
CA TYR A 273 24.28 8.39 -0.28
C TYR A 273 23.00 9.14 0.14
N PRO A 274 22.55 9.01 1.40
CA PRO A 274 21.32 9.65 1.84
C PRO A 274 21.45 11.19 1.78
N VAL A 275 20.46 11.83 1.17
CA VAL A 275 20.25 13.28 1.33
C VAL A 275 19.76 13.52 2.77
N PRO A 276 20.31 14.48 3.53
CA PRO A 276 19.92 14.70 4.91
C PRO A 276 18.41 14.90 5.05
N MET A 277 17.76 14.07 5.88
CA MET A 277 16.34 14.22 6.27
C MET A 277 16.14 15.41 7.22
N SER A 278 16.40 16.64 6.76
CA SER A 278 16.10 17.86 7.52
C SER A 278 14.81 18.56 7.07
N THR A 279 13.97 17.94 6.22
CA THR A 279 12.75 18.59 5.68
C THR A 279 11.49 17.73 5.61
N ILE A 280 11.45 16.54 6.22
CA ILE A 280 10.15 15.89 6.48
C ILE A 280 9.58 16.51 7.75
N SER A 281 8.77 17.56 7.57
CA SER A 281 8.13 18.29 8.67
C SER A 281 7.33 17.35 9.55
N SER A 282 7.50 17.53 10.86
CA SER A 282 6.79 16.89 11.96
C SER A 282 5.28 17.21 12.00
N HIS A 283 4.52 16.76 10.99
CA HIS A 283 3.06 16.80 11.00
C HIS A 283 2.49 15.39 10.84
N SER A 284 2.82 14.50 11.78
CA SER A 284 2.03 13.28 12.02
C SER A 284 2.13 12.83 13.48
N GLN A 285 1.97 13.78 14.41
CA GLN A 285 1.61 13.46 15.78
C GLN A 285 0.31 14.17 16.11
N ARG A 286 -0.82 13.57 15.72
CA ARG A 286 -2.09 13.49 16.47
C ARG A 286 -2.84 12.26 16.04
#